data_AF-A0AAJ2S9T3-F1
#
_entry.id   AF-A0AAJ2S9T3-F1
#
_cell.length_a   1.000
_cell.length_b   1.000
_cell.length_c   1.000
_cell.angle_alpha   90.00
_cell.angle_beta   90.00
_cell.angle_gamma   90.00
#
_symmetry.space_group_name_H-M   'P 1'
#
loop_
_entity.id
_entity.type
_entity.pdbx_description
1 polymer ?
#
loop_
_entity_poly.entity_id
_entity_poly.type
_entity_poly.pdbx_seq_one_letter_code
_entity_poly.pdbx_strand_id
1 'polypeptide(L)'
;DTETGQYLTPDPIGLAGGVNPYGYVHNPLSWIDPLGLACCPPKDARNKVRKGQGPKEITRIDAPEESVPGSQWHAHSANGGAINQNGSIHDADPNFTRNTLKWLEEHGWDL
;
A
#
# COMPACT_ATOMS: atom_id res chain seq x y z
N ASP A 1 3.98 -31.80 -18.31
CA ASP A 1 5.29 -31.53 -18.91
C ASP A 1 5.21 -30.35 -19.88
N THR A 2 5.46 -29.18 -19.30
CA THR A 2 5.76 -27.83 -19.83
C THR A 2 5.72 -26.95 -18.57
N GLU A 3 6.58 -27.32 -17.62
CA GLU A 3 6.56 -26.96 -16.19
C GLU A 3 7.22 -25.63 -15.86
N THR A 4 7.43 -24.76 -16.84
CA THR A 4 8.16 -23.51 -16.62
C THR A 4 7.57 -22.41 -17.48
N GLY A 5 6.54 -21.74 -16.95
CA GLY A 5 6.01 -20.49 -17.48
C GLY A 5 7.04 -19.36 -17.35
N GLN A 6 8.05 -19.36 -18.23
CA GLN A 6 9.02 -18.28 -18.38
C GLN A 6 8.67 -17.45 -19.62
N TYR A 7 8.81 -16.12 -19.50
CA TYR A 7 8.66 -15.22 -20.64
C TYR A 7 9.79 -15.45 -21.65
N LEU A 8 9.43 -15.46 -22.94
CA LEU A 8 10.35 -15.72 -24.07
C LEU A 8 11.23 -14.50 -24.44
N THR A 9 11.09 -13.38 -23.74
CA THR A 9 11.85 -12.16 -24.02
C THR A 9 12.13 -11.38 -22.73
N PRO A 10 13.34 -10.84 -22.55
CA PRO A 10 13.66 -10.00 -21.39
C PRO A 10 12.93 -8.65 -21.45
N ASP A 11 12.47 -8.17 -20.30
CA ASP A 11 11.93 -6.82 -20.12
C ASP A 11 12.97 -5.76 -20.47
N PRO A 12 12.67 -4.79 -21.35
CA PRO A 12 13.63 -3.79 -21.79
C PRO A 12 13.86 -2.62 -20.80
N ILE A 13 13.64 -2.82 -19.50
CA ILE A 13 14.04 -1.86 -18.46
C ILE A 13 15.21 -2.42 -17.64
N GLY A 14 16.41 -2.09 -18.10
CA GLY A 14 17.66 -2.56 -17.53
C GLY A 14 17.88 -2.08 -16.10
N LEU A 15 18.35 -3.02 -15.28
CA LEU A 15 19.28 -2.78 -14.17
C LEU A 15 18.81 -1.91 -12.98
N ALA A 16 17.62 -2.18 -12.42
CA ALA A 16 17.32 -1.83 -11.02
C ALA A 16 16.38 -2.81 -10.30
N GLY A 17 15.95 -3.89 -10.95
CA GLY A 17 15.08 -4.91 -10.37
C GLY A 17 15.88 -5.97 -9.61
N GLY A 18 15.56 -6.16 -8.33
CA GLY A 18 16.22 -7.08 -7.41
C GLY A 18 16.24 -8.56 -7.82
N VAL A 19 16.77 -9.36 -6.92
CA VAL A 19 17.44 -10.68 -7.08
C VAL A 19 16.61 -11.84 -7.67
N ASN A 20 15.45 -11.62 -8.31
CA ASN A 20 14.76 -12.72 -8.99
C ASN A 20 13.81 -12.28 -10.12
N PRO A 21 14.25 -12.28 -11.39
CA PRO A 21 13.41 -11.91 -12.54
C PRO A 21 12.39 -12.99 -12.94
N TYR A 22 12.29 -14.11 -12.21
CA TYR A 22 11.39 -15.23 -12.49
C TYR A 22 10.28 -15.41 -11.44
N GLY A 23 10.06 -14.43 -10.57
CA GLY A 23 9.00 -14.47 -9.57
C GLY A 23 7.63 -14.21 -10.18
N TYR A 24 6.77 -15.22 -10.21
CA TYR A 24 5.35 -15.06 -10.49
C TYR A 24 4.69 -14.31 -9.32
N VAL A 25 3.85 -13.31 -9.60
CA VAL A 25 2.99 -12.69 -8.59
C VAL A 25 2.15 -13.80 -7.95
N HIS A 26 2.07 -13.84 -6.62
CA HIS A 26 1.49 -14.98 -5.89
C HIS A 26 -0.01 -15.22 -6.19
N ASN A 27 -0.68 -14.37 -6.98
CA ASN A 27 -2.04 -14.60 -7.47
C ASN A 27 -2.45 -13.64 -8.60
N PRO A 28 -2.23 -13.94 -9.90
CA PRO A 28 -2.55 -13.01 -10.99
C PRO A 28 -4.04 -12.97 -11.40
N LEU A 29 -4.93 -13.67 -10.69
CA LEU A 29 -6.36 -13.76 -11.04
C LEU A 29 -7.30 -12.88 -10.20
N SER A 30 -6.85 -12.29 -9.08
CA SER A 30 -7.77 -11.55 -8.20
C SER A 30 -7.92 -10.07 -8.55
N TRP A 31 -7.06 -9.49 -9.40
CA TRP A 31 -7.00 -8.03 -9.60
C TRP A 31 -6.97 -7.69 -11.09
N ILE A 32 -8.02 -8.09 -11.81
CA ILE A 32 -8.34 -7.43 -13.07
C ILE A 32 -9.11 -6.16 -12.68
N ASP A 33 -8.42 -5.02 -12.59
CA ASP A 33 -9.05 -3.69 -12.61
C ASP A 33 -9.15 -3.24 -14.09
N PRO A 34 -10.30 -3.43 -14.76
CA PRO A 34 -10.44 -3.22 -16.19
C PRO A 34 -10.42 -1.72 -16.58
N LEU A 35 -10.36 -0.81 -15.61
CA LEU A 35 -10.45 0.64 -15.81
C LEU A 35 -9.12 1.38 -15.63
N GLY A 36 -8.08 0.73 -15.10
CA GLY A 36 -6.77 1.36 -14.89
C GLY A 36 -6.83 2.58 -13.97
N LEU A 37 -7.77 2.61 -13.01
CA LEU A 37 -7.90 3.67 -12.01
C LEU A 37 -6.99 3.36 -10.82
N ALA A 38 -5.72 3.09 -11.14
CA ALA A 38 -4.68 2.61 -10.24
C ALA A 38 -4.70 3.34 -8.89
N CYS A 39 -4.68 2.54 -7.82
CA CYS A 39 -4.24 2.87 -6.47
C CYS A 39 -4.48 4.34 -6.06
N CYS A 40 -5.61 4.62 -5.39
CA CYS A 40 -5.86 5.96 -4.87
C CYS A 40 -4.64 6.39 -4.03
N PRO A 41 -3.92 7.46 -4.36
CA PRO A 41 -2.71 7.83 -3.63
C PRO A 41 -3.06 8.11 -2.16
N PRO A 42 -2.11 7.97 -1.22
CA PRO A 42 -2.32 8.28 0.19
C PRO A 42 -2.91 9.69 0.45
N LYS A 43 -2.63 10.63 -0.46
CA LYS A 43 -3.22 11.97 -0.47
C LYS A 43 -4.74 11.97 -0.60
N ASP A 44 -5.29 11.09 -1.44
CA ASP A 44 -6.74 10.93 -1.62
C ASP A 44 -7.37 10.18 -0.45
N ALA A 45 -6.67 9.18 0.09
CA ALA A 45 -7.03 8.52 1.35
C ALA A 45 -7.23 9.57 2.47
N ARG A 46 -6.24 10.46 2.64
CA ARG A 46 -6.31 11.56 3.61
C ARG A 46 -7.52 12.46 3.37
N ASN A 47 -7.78 12.81 2.11
CA ASN A 47 -8.93 13.65 1.77
C ASN A 47 -10.27 12.96 2.09
N LYS A 48 -10.39 11.65 1.85
CA LYS A 48 -11.57 10.85 2.21
C LYS A 48 -11.77 10.81 3.72
N VAL A 49 -10.72 10.53 4.49
CA VAL A 49 -10.77 10.55 5.98
C VAL A 49 -11.20 11.92 6.49
N ARG A 50 -10.61 13.01 5.98
CA ARG A 50 -10.99 14.39 6.34
C ARG A 50 -12.46 14.73 6.03
N LYS A 51 -13.02 14.12 5.00
CA LYS A 51 -14.43 14.27 4.61
C LYS A 51 -15.38 13.28 5.33
N GLY A 52 -14.87 12.46 6.25
CA GLY A 52 -15.65 11.43 6.93
C GLY A 52 -16.06 10.25 6.04
N GLN A 53 -15.39 10.06 4.91
CA GLN A 53 -15.64 8.99 3.94
C GLN A 53 -14.67 7.80 4.09
N GLY A 54 -13.76 7.88 5.07
CA GLY A 54 -12.85 6.78 5.43
C GLY A 54 -13.39 5.94 6.60
N PRO A 55 -12.69 4.85 6.95
CA PRO A 55 -12.97 4.07 8.15
C PRO A 55 -12.96 4.93 9.41
N LYS A 56 -13.92 4.71 10.31
CA LYS A 56 -14.03 5.46 11.58
C LYS A 56 -12.84 5.25 12.53
N GLU A 57 -12.13 4.15 12.36
CA GLU A 57 -10.95 3.82 13.16
C GLU A 57 -9.76 4.75 12.84
N ILE A 58 -9.67 5.25 11.59
CA ILE A 58 -8.62 6.17 11.17
C ILE A 58 -9.06 7.59 11.53
N THR A 59 -8.37 8.21 12.48
CA THR A 59 -8.66 9.58 12.91
C THR A 59 -8.05 10.61 11.96
N ARG A 60 -6.87 10.32 11.42
CA ARG A 60 -6.18 11.16 10.44
C ARG A 60 -5.13 10.37 9.67
N ILE A 61 -4.73 10.94 8.55
CA ILE A 61 -3.61 10.47 7.74
C ILE A 61 -2.67 11.66 7.54
N ASP A 62 -1.42 11.47 7.91
CA ASP A 62 -0.39 12.51 7.83
C ASP A 62 0.57 12.21 6.69
N ALA A 63 1.07 13.30 6.07
CA ALA A 63 2.02 13.24 4.97
C ALA A 63 3.44 13.03 5.52
N PRO A 64 4.37 12.49 4.71
CA PRO A 64 5.77 12.44 5.09
C PRO A 64 6.31 13.85 5.34
N GLU A 65 7.15 13.98 6.37
CA GLU A 65 7.85 15.22 6.67
C GLU A 65 9.15 15.30 5.86
N GLU A 66 9.29 16.32 5.02
CA GLU A 66 10.45 16.48 4.11
C GLU A 66 11.79 16.59 4.85
N SER A 67 11.80 17.15 6.06
CA SER A 67 12.98 17.28 6.92
C SER A 67 13.41 15.98 7.59
N VAL A 68 12.58 14.93 7.54
CA VAL A 68 12.82 13.66 8.23
C VAL A 68 13.10 12.56 7.20
N PRO A 69 14.37 12.13 7.05
CA PRO A 69 14.73 11.05 6.14
C PRO A 69 13.93 9.78 6.44
N GLY A 70 13.29 9.21 5.42
CA GLY A 70 12.48 7.99 5.56
C GLY A 70 11.10 8.21 6.20
N SER A 71 10.67 9.46 6.41
CA SER A 71 9.28 9.74 6.77
C SER A 71 8.33 9.24 5.69
N GLN A 72 7.22 8.64 6.12
CA GLN A 72 6.22 8.04 5.24
C GLN A 72 4.86 8.62 5.54
N TRP A 73 3.92 8.44 4.61
CA TRP A 73 2.52 8.56 4.92
C TRP A 73 2.16 7.59 6.04
N HIS A 74 1.36 8.03 7.00
CA HIS A 74 0.95 7.16 8.09
C HIS A 74 -0.46 7.51 8.58
N ALA A 75 -1.21 6.46 8.93
CA ALA A 75 -2.59 6.56 9.40
C ALA A 75 -2.62 6.41 10.92
N HIS A 76 -3.21 7.39 11.60
CA HIS A 76 -3.37 7.40 13.06
C HIS A 76 -4.72 6.83 13.47
N SER A 77 -4.72 6.12 14.58
CA SER A 77 -5.92 5.64 15.29
C SER A 77 -6.24 6.54 16.48
N ALA A 78 -7.46 6.42 17.02
CA ALA A 78 -7.89 7.17 18.20
C ALA A 78 -7.15 6.76 19.48
N ASN A 79 -6.53 5.58 19.48
CA ASN A 79 -5.76 5.08 20.61
C ASN A 79 -4.32 5.65 20.67
N GLY A 80 -3.93 6.50 19.70
CA GLY A 80 -2.59 7.07 19.59
C GLY A 80 -1.57 6.19 18.87
N GLY A 81 -1.98 5.02 18.36
CA GLY A 81 -1.16 4.20 17.48
C GLY A 81 -1.28 4.62 16.02
N ALA A 82 -0.28 4.28 15.21
CA ALA A 82 -0.26 4.60 13.79
C ALA A 82 0.42 3.51 12.96
N ILE A 83 0.11 3.49 11.67
CA ILE A 83 0.76 2.59 10.70
C ILE A 83 1.28 3.38 9.50
N ASN A 84 2.56 3.18 9.19
CA ASN A 84 3.22 3.73 8.02
C ASN A 84 2.70 3.06 6.74
N GLN A 85 2.95 3.74 5.60
CA GLN A 85 2.54 3.27 4.28
C GLN A 85 3.04 1.86 3.97
N ASN A 86 4.24 1.49 4.44
CA ASN A 86 4.82 0.16 4.29
C ASN A 86 4.39 -0.87 5.36
N GLY A 87 3.34 -0.58 6.14
CA GLY A 87 2.85 -1.47 7.19
C GLY A 87 3.62 -1.46 8.51
N SER A 88 4.75 -0.74 8.60
CA SER A 88 5.47 -0.62 9.88
C SER A 88 4.67 0.21 10.89
N ILE A 89 4.73 -0.19 12.16
CA ILE A 89 4.05 0.52 13.25
C ILE A 89 4.79 1.85 13.56
N HIS A 90 4.02 2.92 13.70
CA HIS A 90 4.45 4.24 14.15
C HIS A 90 3.80 4.53 15.51
N ASP A 91 4.58 5.03 16.48
CA ASP A 91 4.20 5.23 17.89
C ASP A 91 3.76 3.96 18.66
N ALA A 92 2.62 3.37 18.32
CA ALA A 92 2.03 2.18 18.94
C ALA A 92 1.09 1.45 17.96
N ASP A 93 0.68 0.22 18.29
CA ASP A 93 -0.27 -0.53 17.46
C ASP A 93 -1.62 0.20 17.35
N PRO A 94 -2.06 0.60 16.13
CA PRO A 94 -3.32 1.32 15.94
C PRO A 94 -4.57 0.47 16.19
N ASN A 95 -4.43 -0.84 16.34
CA ASN A 95 -5.50 -1.84 16.48
C ASN A 95 -6.56 -1.77 15.36
N PHE A 96 -6.12 -1.49 14.14
CA PHE A 96 -7.03 -1.43 12.99
C PHE A 96 -7.61 -2.81 12.66
N THR A 97 -8.92 -2.84 12.42
CA THR A 97 -9.58 -4.06 11.92
C THR A 97 -9.08 -4.42 10.51
N ARG A 98 -9.24 -5.71 10.13
CA ARG A 98 -8.92 -6.19 8.78
C ARG A 98 -9.59 -5.39 7.66
N ASN A 99 -10.81 -4.89 7.90
CA ASN A 99 -11.50 -4.07 6.91
C ASN A 99 -10.83 -2.69 6.73
N THR A 100 -10.34 -2.11 7.83
CA THR A 100 -9.59 -0.85 7.80
C THR A 100 -8.22 -1.03 7.16
N LEU A 101 -7.52 -2.12 7.45
CA LEU A 101 -6.25 -2.46 6.80
C LEU A 101 -6.46 -2.67 5.28
N LYS A 102 -7.47 -3.44 4.88
CA LYS A 102 -7.81 -3.61 3.46
C LYS A 102 -8.14 -2.28 2.77
N TRP A 103 -8.87 -1.40 3.45
CA TRP A 103 -9.15 -0.07 2.91
C TRP A 103 -7.86 0.74 2.71
N LEU A 104 -6.88 0.64 3.61
CA LEU A 104 -5.57 1.27 3.45
C LEU A 104 -4.80 0.68 2.25
N GLU A 105 -4.82 -0.64 2.06
CA GLU A 105 -4.19 -1.30 0.89
C GLU A 105 -4.79 -0.79 -0.44
N GLU A 106 -6.12 -0.67 -0.51
CA GLU A 106 -6.83 -0.11 -1.66
C GLU A 106 -6.49 1.38 -1.92
N HIS A 107 -5.90 2.06 -0.94
CA HIS A 107 -5.51 3.47 -0.98
C HIS A 107 -4.00 3.70 -0.81
N GLY A 108 -3.20 2.70 -1.21
CA GLY A 108 -1.76 2.84 -1.41
C GLY A 108 -0.87 2.52 -0.22
N TRP A 109 -1.40 1.87 0.82
CA TRP A 109 -0.56 1.17 1.78
C TRP A 109 -0.14 -0.20 1.21
N ASP A 110 1.05 -0.63 1.61
CA ASP A 110 1.66 -1.93 1.31
C ASP A 110 1.77 -2.68 2.65
N LEU A 111 0.71 -3.41 3.01
CA LEU A 111 0.50 -4.05 4.33
C LEU A 111 0.78 -5.54 4.35
#